data_AF-A0A7X7DP59-F1
#
_entry.id   AF-A0A7X7DP59-F1
#
_cell.length_a   1.000
_cell.length_b   1.000
_cell.length_c   1.000
_cell.angle_alpha   90.00
_cell.angle_beta   90.00
_cell.angle_gamma   90.00
#
_symmetry.space_group_name_H-M   'P 1'
#
loop_
_entity.id
_entity.type
_entity.pdbx_description
1 polymer ?
#
loop_
_entity_poly.entity_id
_entity_poly.type
_entity_poly.pdbx_seq_one_letter_code
_entity_poly.pdbx_strand_id
1 'polypeptide(L)'
;MLQQRDMIQLKSMTTHEHAKIAFKNGFYIEGLQILHGNLEISLRILIIMIRKENYADSREIEDLLDEFNYLRCTKLLFILGYIEKDTYDKLKEFNRWKNFIINKMLLHVFKDDVPTISTEQYEKTFLLGEILNEQILHLLETTHQDLDA
;
A
#
# COMPACT_ATOMS: atom_id res chain seq x y z
N MET A 1 -21.27 -18.87 2.99
CA MET A 1 -20.32 -18.41 1.96
C MET A 1 -19.66 -17.18 2.51
N LEU A 2 -18.34 -17.17 2.72
CA LEU A 2 -17.63 -15.92 3.00
C LEU A 2 -17.90 -14.99 1.82
N GLN A 3 -18.45 -13.79 2.07
CA GLN A 3 -18.65 -12.82 1.00
C GLN A 3 -17.26 -12.44 0.45
N GLN A 4 -17.14 -12.09 -0.84
CA GLN A 4 -15.86 -11.64 -1.43
C GLN A 4 -15.13 -10.59 -0.55
N ARG A 5 -15.91 -9.78 0.18
CA ARG A 5 -15.51 -8.86 1.27
C ARG A 5 -14.58 -9.50 2.31
N ASP A 6 -15.00 -10.61 2.90
CA ASP A 6 -14.24 -11.27 3.95
C ASP A 6 -12.94 -11.87 3.40
N MET A 7 -12.96 -12.33 2.15
CA MET A 7 -11.77 -12.87 1.48
C MET A 7 -10.72 -11.79 1.18
N ILE A 8 -11.13 -10.60 0.74
CA ILE A 8 -10.21 -9.50 0.42
C ILE A 8 -9.61 -8.92 1.71
N GLN A 9 -10.44 -8.69 2.73
CA GLN A 9 -9.95 -8.25 4.05
C GLN A 9 -9.02 -9.29 4.69
N LEU A 10 -9.37 -10.58 4.72
CA LEU A 10 -8.47 -11.63 5.21
C LEU A 10 -7.15 -11.66 4.43
N LYS A 11 -7.19 -11.50 3.11
CA LYS A 11 -5.98 -11.53 2.27
C LYS A 11 -5.08 -10.32 2.55
N SER A 12 -5.65 -9.14 2.78
CA SER A 12 -4.88 -7.94 3.16
C SER A 12 -4.29 -8.04 4.58
N MET A 13 -5.05 -8.56 5.55
CA MET A 13 -4.57 -8.76 6.92
C MET A 13 -3.48 -9.83 6.98
N THR A 14 -3.64 -10.94 6.25
CA THR A 14 -2.60 -11.97 6.17
C THR A 14 -1.35 -11.45 5.47
N THR A 15 -1.47 -10.63 4.41
CA THR A 15 -0.31 -10.05 3.72
C THR A 15 0.46 -9.05 4.59
N HIS A 16 -0.24 -8.24 5.39
CA HIS A 16 0.38 -7.37 6.38
C HIS A 16 1.17 -8.14 7.45
N GLU A 17 0.59 -9.21 8.01
CA GLU A 17 1.29 -10.05 9.00
C GLU A 17 2.52 -10.76 8.40
N HIS A 18 2.42 -11.23 7.15
CA HIS A 18 3.59 -11.77 6.44
C HIS A 18 4.70 -10.72 6.29
N ALA A 19 4.35 -9.46 5.98
CA ALA A 19 5.34 -8.38 5.91
C ALA A 19 6.07 -8.19 7.25
N LYS A 20 5.32 -8.20 8.37
CA LYS A 20 5.91 -8.07 9.72
C LYS A 20 6.82 -9.23 10.06
N ILE A 21 6.42 -10.46 9.75
CA ILE A 21 7.22 -11.66 10.01
C ILE A 21 8.52 -11.63 9.21
N ALA A 22 8.44 -11.33 7.91
CA ALA A 22 9.62 -11.21 7.05
C ALA A 22 10.59 -10.14 7.59
N PHE A 23 10.07 -8.96 7.94
CA PHE A 23 10.87 -7.86 8.45
C PHE A 23 11.55 -8.21 9.79
N LYS A 24 10.82 -8.82 10.74
CA LYS A 24 11.36 -9.25 12.05
C LYS A 24 12.44 -10.32 11.93
N ASN A 25 12.37 -11.16 10.88
CA ASN A 25 13.37 -12.19 10.61
C ASN A 25 14.62 -11.66 9.85
N GLY A 26 14.74 -10.34 9.68
CA GLY A 26 15.87 -9.71 8.99
C GLY A 26 15.72 -9.62 7.48
N PHE A 27 14.61 -10.08 6.90
CA PHE A 27 14.30 -9.94 5.48
C PHE A 27 13.68 -8.56 5.20
N TYR A 28 14.43 -7.49 5.48
CA TYR A 28 13.90 -6.11 5.45
C TYR A 28 13.34 -5.68 4.09
N ILE A 29 14.01 -6.09 2.99
CA ILE A 29 13.58 -5.76 1.63
C ILE A 29 12.27 -6.45 1.28
N GLU A 30 12.18 -7.75 1.60
CA GLU A 30 10.97 -8.54 1.38
C GLU A 30 9.81 -7.99 2.19
N GLY A 31 10.02 -7.71 3.49
CA GLY A 31 9.01 -7.09 4.34
C GLY A 31 8.50 -5.76 3.77
N LEU A 32 9.40 -4.87 3.32
CA LEU A 32 9.03 -3.60 2.70
C LEU A 32 8.27 -3.77 1.37
N GLN A 33 8.65 -4.76 0.55
CA GLN A 33 7.96 -5.05 -0.72
C GLN A 33 6.56 -5.60 -0.48
N ILE A 34 6.40 -6.55 0.45
CA ILE A 34 5.09 -7.11 0.81
C ILE A 34 4.18 -6.01 1.37
N LEU A 35 4.69 -5.17 2.27
CA LEU A 35 3.93 -4.05 2.85
C LEU A 35 3.50 -3.03 1.78
N HIS A 36 4.40 -2.69 0.85
CA HIS A 36 4.08 -1.80 -0.27
C HIS A 36 3.00 -2.38 -1.19
N GLY A 37 3.10 -3.67 -1.53
CA GLY A 37 2.08 -4.37 -2.31
C GLY A 37 0.72 -4.42 -1.59
N ASN A 38 0.72 -4.66 -0.28
CA ASN A 38 -0.51 -4.64 0.50
C ASN A 38 -1.20 -3.27 0.46
N LEU A 39 -0.44 -2.19 0.69
CA LEU A 39 -0.95 -0.84 0.60
C LEU A 39 -1.48 -0.52 -0.80
N GLU A 40 -0.78 -0.91 -1.87
CA GLU A 40 -1.26 -0.70 -3.24
C GLU A 40 -2.62 -1.37 -3.47
N ILE A 41 -2.77 -2.62 -3.03
CA ILE A 41 -4.03 -3.36 -3.10
C ILE A 41 -5.13 -2.63 -2.31
N SER A 42 -4.85 -2.23 -1.07
CA SER A 42 -5.83 -1.50 -0.24
C SER A 42 -6.28 -0.18 -0.86
N LEU A 43 -5.36 0.58 -1.47
CA LEU A 43 -5.70 1.82 -2.17
C LEU A 43 -6.57 1.55 -3.41
N ARG A 44 -6.28 0.49 -4.19
CA ARG A 44 -7.11 0.09 -5.34
C ARG A 44 -8.52 -0.28 -4.89
N ILE A 45 -8.64 -1.07 -3.83
CA ILE A 45 -9.95 -1.45 -3.25
C ILE A 45 -10.72 -0.20 -2.83
N LEU A 46 -10.07 0.75 -2.18
CA LEU A 46 -10.71 2.00 -1.76
C LEU A 46 -11.28 2.75 -2.98
N ILE A 47 -10.52 2.81 -4.08
CA ILE A 47 -11.01 3.40 -5.33
C ILE A 47 -12.22 2.66 -5.88
N ILE A 48 -12.22 1.32 -5.86
CA ILE A 48 -13.38 0.51 -6.30
C ILE A 48 -14.61 0.83 -5.45
N MET A 49 -14.45 0.90 -4.13
CA MET A 49 -15.56 1.16 -3.21
C MET A 49 -16.18 2.55 -3.39
N ILE A 50 -15.36 3.56 -3.66
CA ILE A 50 -15.80 4.93 -3.96
C ILE A 50 -16.69 4.99 -5.22
N ARG A 51 -16.58 4.03 -6.15
CA ARG A 51 -17.24 4.09 -7.46
C ARG A 51 -18.71 3.66 -7.50
N LYS A 52 -19.39 3.52 -6.36
CA LYS A 52 -20.84 3.27 -6.33
C LYS A 52 -21.56 4.50 -6.92
N GLU A 53 -21.88 4.47 -8.22
CA GLU A 53 -23.22 4.82 -8.77
C GLU A 53 -23.35 4.96 -10.30
N ASN A 54 -22.28 5.05 -11.13
CA ASN A 54 -22.48 5.55 -12.52
C ASN A 54 -21.83 4.80 -13.70
N TYR A 55 -21.32 3.57 -13.54
CA TYR A 55 -20.73 2.83 -14.68
C TYR A 55 -21.29 1.41 -14.80
N ALA A 56 -21.81 1.09 -15.99
CA ALA A 56 -22.55 -0.12 -16.28
C ALA A 56 -21.68 -1.40 -16.44
N ASP A 57 -20.36 -1.29 -16.45
CA ASP A 57 -19.46 -2.44 -16.55
C ASP A 57 -18.33 -2.38 -15.52
N SER A 58 -18.37 -3.28 -14.53
CA SER A 58 -17.39 -3.35 -13.44
C SER A 58 -16.04 -3.91 -13.91
N ARG A 59 -16.02 -4.71 -14.98
CA ARG A 59 -14.80 -5.39 -15.46
C ARG A 59 -13.82 -4.45 -16.13
N GLU A 60 -14.27 -3.56 -17.02
CA GLU A 60 -13.39 -2.58 -17.66
C GLU A 60 -12.73 -1.64 -16.64
N ILE A 61 -13.42 -1.38 -15.53
CA ILE A 61 -12.91 -0.56 -14.43
C ILE A 61 -11.85 -1.30 -13.62
N GLU A 62 -12.10 -2.56 -13.29
CA GLU A 62 -11.13 -3.42 -12.62
C GLU A 62 -9.86 -3.56 -13.47
N ASP A 63 -10.00 -3.80 -14.78
CA ASP A 63 -8.89 -3.88 -15.73
C ASP A 63 -8.09 -2.56 -15.79
N LEU A 64 -8.77 -1.41 -15.83
CA LEU A 64 -8.12 -0.10 -15.77
C LEU A 64 -7.38 0.14 -14.45
N LEU A 65 -7.94 -0.34 -13.33
CA LEU A 65 -7.31 -0.21 -12.02
C LEU A 65 -6.09 -1.12 -11.87
N ASP A 66 -6.00 -2.20 -12.64
CA ASP A 66 -4.79 -3.02 -12.67
C ASP A 66 -3.57 -2.28 -13.22
N GLU A 67 -3.79 -1.28 -14.08
CA GLU A 67 -2.75 -0.37 -14.55
C GLU A 67 -2.38 0.72 -13.53
N PHE A 68 -3.13 0.86 -12.43
CA PHE A 68 -2.89 1.88 -11.42
C PHE A 68 -1.90 1.38 -10.36
N ASN A 69 -0.63 1.71 -10.56
CA ASN A 69 0.37 1.54 -9.52
C ASN A 69 0.08 2.41 -8.27
N TYR A 70 0.78 2.10 -7.18
CA TYR A 70 0.68 2.75 -5.87
C TYR A 70 0.57 4.28 -5.96
N LEU A 71 1.43 4.93 -6.76
CA LEU A 71 1.48 6.38 -6.83
C LEU A 71 0.29 6.95 -7.62
N ARG A 72 -0.20 6.24 -8.65
CA ARG A 72 -1.42 6.61 -9.37
C ARG A 72 -2.63 6.51 -8.43
N CYS A 73 -2.75 5.43 -7.66
CA CYS A 73 -3.81 5.28 -6.66
C CYS A 73 -3.78 6.40 -5.62
N THR A 74 -2.60 6.65 -5.05
CA THR A 74 -2.38 7.71 -4.05
C THR A 74 -2.79 9.09 -4.58
N LYS A 75 -2.40 9.42 -5.82
CA LYS A 75 -2.77 10.70 -6.45
C LYS A 75 -4.27 10.80 -6.69
N LEU A 76 -4.90 9.74 -7.19
CA LEU A 76 -6.32 9.74 -7.47
C LEU A 76 -7.13 9.97 -6.19
N LEU A 77 -6.84 9.23 -5.12
CA LEU A 77 -7.54 9.36 -3.84
C LEU A 77 -7.39 10.76 -3.22
N PHE A 78 -6.21 11.39 -3.38
CA PHE A 78 -6.00 12.77 -2.94
C PHE A 78 -6.80 13.77 -3.79
N ILE A 79 -6.81 13.62 -5.11
CA ILE A 79 -7.58 14.48 -6.02
C ILE A 79 -9.08 14.37 -5.74
N LEU A 80 -9.57 13.17 -5.43
CA LEU A 80 -10.96 12.91 -5.08
C LEU A 80 -11.32 13.33 -3.64
N GLY A 81 -10.35 13.76 -2.82
CA GLY A 81 -10.58 14.25 -1.46
C GLY A 81 -10.76 13.17 -0.39
N TYR A 82 -10.48 11.90 -0.69
CA TYR A 82 -10.63 10.78 0.26
C TYR A 82 -9.45 10.60 1.20
N ILE A 83 -8.30 11.18 0.86
CA ILE A 83 -7.15 11.25 1.77
C ILE A 83 -6.70 12.70 1.90
N GLU A 84 -6.32 13.07 3.11
CA GLU A 84 -5.79 14.41 3.39
C GLU A 84 -4.37 14.59 2.85
N LYS A 85 -3.93 15.85 2.80
CA LYS A 85 -2.61 16.23 2.32
C LYS A 85 -1.47 15.54 3.09
N ASP A 86 -1.62 15.40 4.40
CA ASP A 86 -0.65 14.74 5.27
C ASP A 86 -0.50 13.24 4.92
N THR A 87 -1.62 12.52 4.81
CA THR A 87 -1.63 11.11 4.37
C THR A 87 -1.02 10.96 2.97
N TYR A 88 -1.38 11.84 2.03
CA TYR A 88 -0.82 11.86 0.69
C TYR A 88 0.71 12.03 0.68
N ASP A 89 1.24 12.96 1.47
CA ASP A 89 2.68 13.20 1.54
C ASP A 89 3.42 12.04 2.20
N LYS A 90 2.84 11.41 3.23
CA LYS A 90 3.38 10.22 3.88
C LYS A 90 3.41 9.01 2.94
N LEU A 91 2.35 8.76 2.17
CA LEU A 91 2.33 7.70 1.14
C LEU A 91 3.44 7.92 0.09
N LYS A 92 3.63 9.17 -0.35
CA LYS A 92 4.73 9.51 -1.26
C LYS A 92 6.11 9.32 -0.63
N GLU A 93 6.28 9.72 0.61
CA GLU A 93 7.52 9.56 1.36
C GLU A 93 7.87 8.07 1.51
N PHE A 94 6.90 7.24 1.92
CA PHE A 94 7.07 5.80 2.01
C PHE A 94 7.53 5.20 0.67
N ASN A 95 6.84 5.52 -0.43
CA ASN A 95 7.22 5.03 -1.75
C ASN A 95 8.62 5.51 -2.18
N ARG A 96 8.99 6.76 -1.84
CA ARG A 96 10.34 7.30 -2.12
C ARG A 96 11.40 6.51 -1.36
N TRP A 97 11.23 6.32 -0.05
CA TRP A 97 12.20 5.60 0.78
C TRP A 97 12.32 4.14 0.38
N LYS A 98 11.21 3.44 0.17
CA LYS A 98 11.23 2.06 -0.33
C LYS A 98 11.93 1.94 -1.69
N ASN A 99 11.73 2.89 -2.60
CA ASN A 99 12.44 2.89 -3.90
C ASN A 99 13.93 3.17 -3.73
N PHE A 100 14.29 4.14 -2.90
CA PHE A 100 15.69 4.41 -2.57
C PHE A 100 16.39 3.19 -1.98
N ILE A 101 15.74 2.52 -1.03
CA ILE A 101 16.25 1.33 -0.36
C ILE A 101 16.52 0.19 -1.35
N ILE A 102 15.53 -0.16 -2.16
CA ILE A 102 15.66 -1.25 -3.14
C ILE A 102 16.72 -0.92 -4.19
N ASN A 103 16.74 0.31 -4.70
CA ASN A 103 17.73 0.71 -5.71
C ASN A 103 19.16 0.68 -5.16
N LYS A 104 19.36 1.09 -3.90
CA LYS A 104 20.67 1.01 -3.24
C LYS A 104 21.13 -0.44 -3.07
N MET A 105 20.23 -1.35 -2.70
CA MET A 105 20.55 -2.77 -2.63
C MET A 105 20.92 -3.36 -3.99
N LEU A 106 20.19 -3.00 -5.04
CA LEU A 106 20.54 -3.43 -6.40
C LEU A 106 21.93 -2.91 -6.79
N LEU A 107 22.27 -1.67 -6.45
CA LEU A 107 23.61 -1.13 -6.73
C LEU A 107 24.73 -1.85 -5.97
N HIS A 108 24.47 -2.30 -4.73
CA HIS A 108 25.41 -3.13 -3.95
C HIS A 108 25.75 -4.46 -4.64
N VAL A 109 24.83 -5.02 -5.44
CA VAL A 109 25.10 -6.25 -6.21
C VAL A 109 26.14 -6.00 -7.32
N PHE A 110 26.28 -4.76 -7.80
CA PHE A 110 27.11 -4.44 -8.98
C PHE A 110 28.31 -3.52 -8.67
N LYS A 111 28.38 -2.92 -7.48
CA LYS A 111 29.41 -1.95 -7.10
C LYS A 111 29.81 -2.14 -5.64
N ASP A 112 31.11 -2.28 -5.41
CA ASP A 112 31.67 -2.59 -4.09
C ASP A 112 31.64 -1.40 -3.10
N ASP A 113 31.57 -0.15 -3.59
CA ASP A 113 31.68 1.08 -2.77
C ASP A 113 30.35 1.83 -2.58
N VAL A 114 29.22 1.12 -2.49
CA VAL A 114 27.92 1.78 -2.27
C VAL A 114 27.71 2.03 -0.76
N PRO A 115 27.38 3.26 -0.32
CA PRO A 115 27.03 3.51 1.07
C PRO A 115 25.88 2.60 1.52
N THR A 116 26.07 1.90 2.63
CA THR A 116 25.06 1.03 3.24
C THR A 116 23.90 1.85 3.78
N ILE A 117 22.72 1.23 3.82
CA ILE A 117 21.54 1.81 4.48
C ILE A 117 21.58 1.37 5.94
N SER A 118 21.40 2.31 6.86
CA SER A 118 21.33 1.98 8.29
C SER A 118 20.08 1.16 8.59
N THR A 119 20.18 0.23 9.53
CA THR A 119 19.03 -0.53 10.05
C THR A 119 17.89 0.39 10.50
N GLU A 120 18.24 1.50 11.16
CA GLU A 120 17.29 2.54 11.58
C GLU A 120 16.45 3.09 10.40
N GLN A 121 17.04 3.23 9.21
CA GLN A 121 16.30 3.71 8.05
C GLN A 121 15.32 2.65 7.52
N TYR A 122 15.67 1.36 7.60
CA TYR A 122 14.73 0.29 7.30
C TYR A 122 13.55 0.31 8.27
N GLU A 123 13.83 0.39 9.57
CA GLU A 123 12.83 0.41 10.64
C GLU A 123 11.88 1.59 10.50
N LYS A 124 12.42 2.80 10.31
CA LYS A 124 11.61 4.02 10.09
C LYS A 124 10.70 3.89 8.87
N THR A 125 11.24 3.34 7.78
CA THR A 125 10.45 3.19 6.54
C THR A 125 9.35 2.15 6.72
N PHE A 126 9.63 1.04 7.41
CA PHE A 126 8.65 0.00 7.68
C PHE A 126 7.55 0.49 8.61
N LEU A 127 7.92 1.17 9.72
CA LEU A 127 6.97 1.76 10.66
C LEU A 127 6.04 2.77 9.98
N LEU A 128 6.58 3.63 9.11
CA LEU A 128 5.76 4.54 8.31
C LEU A 128 4.73 3.77 7.47
N GLY A 129 5.14 2.68 6.83
CA GLY A 129 4.25 1.81 6.07
C GLY A 129 3.18 1.14 6.94
N GLU A 130 3.51 0.69 8.15
CA GLU A 130 2.54 0.10 9.09
C GLU A 130 1.47 1.12 9.51
N ILE A 131 1.89 2.33 9.89
CA ILE A 131 0.97 3.43 10.25
C ILE A 131 0.03 3.74 9.08
N LEU A 132 0.59 3.85 7.87
CA LEU A 132 -0.20 4.08 6.66
C LEU A 132 -1.19 2.94 6.40
N ASN A 133 -0.78 1.69 6.65
CA ASN A 133 -1.63 0.53 6.43
C ASN A 133 -2.84 0.53 7.36
N GLU A 134 -2.64 0.85 8.63
CA GLU A 134 -3.72 1.00 9.61
C GLU A 134 -4.67 2.14 9.23
N GLN A 135 -4.14 3.28 8.80
CA GLN A 135 -4.96 4.41 8.33
C GLN A 135 -5.82 4.06 7.12
N ILE A 136 -5.25 3.39 6.11
CA ILE A 136 -6.00 3.00 4.91
C ILE A 136 -7.03 1.91 5.22
N LEU A 137 -6.70 0.96 6.10
CA LEU A 137 -7.66 -0.06 6.56
C LEU A 137 -8.84 0.59 7.29
N HIS A 138 -8.59 1.57 8.16
CA HIS A 138 -9.66 2.31 8.82
C HIS A 138 -10.54 3.05 7.82
N LEU A 139 -9.95 3.72 6.82
CA LEU A 139 -10.71 4.39 5.75
C LEU A 139 -11.56 3.42 4.93
N LEU A 140 -11.06 2.22 4.65
CA LEU A 140 -11.82 1.17 3.99
C LEU A 140 -13.05 0.74 4.82
N GLU A 141 -12.87 0.60 6.14
CA GLU A 141 -13.95 0.23 7.05
C GLU A 141 -15.02 1.32 7.16
N THR A 142 -14.62 2.59 7.28
CA THR A 142 -15.58 3.72 7.41
C THR A 142 -16.29 4.00 6.10
N THR A 143 -15.57 3.99 4.98
CA THR A 143 -16.18 4.15 3.64
C THR A 143 -17.19 3.05 3.35
N HIS A 144 -17.02 1.85 3.92
CA HIS A 144 -18.01 0.78 3.81
C HIS A 144 -19.30 1.07 4.60
N GLN A 145 -19.19 1.62 5.81
CA GLN A 145 -20.35 1.89 6.66
C GLN A 145 -21.27 2.95 6.04
N ASP A 146 -20.68 3.98 5.42
CA ASP A 146 -21.43 5.04 4.75
C ASP A 146 -22.14 4.57 3.46
N LEU A 147 -21.72 3.44 2.87
CA LEU A 147 -22.32 2.87 1.66
C LEU A 147 -23.42 1.82 1.93
N ASP A 148 -23.56 1.38 3.18
CA ASP A 148 -24.58 0.43 3.66
C ASP A 148 -25.75 1.14 4.39
N ALA A 149 -25.63 2.45 4.66
CA ALA A 149 -26.65 3.31 5.28
C ALA A 149 -27.58 3.97 4.24
#